data_AF-M1PJV2-F1
#
_entry.id   AF-M1PJV2-F1
#
_cell.length_a   1.000
_cell.length_b   1.000
_cell.length_c   1.000
_cell.angle_alpha   90.00
_cell.angle_beta   90.00
_cell.angle_gamma   90.00
#
_symmetry.space_group_name_H-M   'P 1'
#
loop_
_entity.id
_entity.type
_entity.pdbx_description
1 polymer ?
#
loop_
_entity_poly.entity_id
_entity_poly.type
_entity_poly.pdbx_seq_one_letter_code
_entity_poly.pdbx_strand_id
1 'polypeptide(L)'
;MSDNTEKDKEFYEMADAFIAVANGQSGKVEQGKVSAAFLYAAARFNTFLVASASDSAEQFSSRKEDAMEYFVAEYKKMLDEHFSDYTDNFDTYIGNPQYEK
;
A
#
# COMPACT_ATOMS: atom_id res chain seq x y z
N MET A 1 15.08 -8.14 21.10
CA MET A 1 14.38 -6.86 20.93
C MET A 1 14.87 -6.06 19.71
N SER A 2 15.94 -6.50 19.01
CA SER A 2 16.55 -5.79 17.88
C SER A 2 16.03 -6.21 16.49
N ASP A 3 15.51 -7.43 16.32
CA ASP A 3 15.09 -7.93 15.00
C ASP A 3 13.82 -7.28 14.44
N ASN A 4 12.96 -6.70 15.29
CA ASN A 4 11.69 -6.13 14.82
C ASN A 4 11.91 -4.76 14.16
N THR A 5 12.75 -3.91 14.75
CA THR A 5 13.03 -2.55 14.25
C THR A 5 13.75 -2.53 12.91
N GLU A 6 14.61 -3.52 12.63
CA GLU A 6 15.32 -3.61 11.34
C GLU A 6 14.40 -4.12 10.22
N LYS A 7 13.55 -5.12 10.49
CA LYS A 7 12.54 -5.60 9.53
C LYS A 7 11.49 -4.53 9.23
N ASP A 8 11.07 -3.77 10.25
CA ASP A 8 10.17 -2.64 10.08
C ASP A 8 10.82 -1.58 9.18
N LYS A 9 12.12 -1.31 9.35
CA LYS A 9 12.87 -0.38 8.51
C LYS A 9 12.91 -0.80 7.04
N GLU A 10 13.27 -2.06 6.75
CA GLU A 10 13.31 -2.55 5.37
C GLU A 10 11.93 -2.48 4.70
N PHE A 11 10.87 -2.78 5.46
CA PHE A 11 9.50 -2.63 4.99
C PHE A 11 9.16 -1.20 4.58
N TYR A 12 9.46 -0.21 5.44
CA TYR A 12 9.20 1.20 5.12
C TYR A 12 10.05 1.70 3.96
N GLU A 13 11.33 1.31 3.88
CA GLU A 13 12.19 1.67 2.75
C GLU A 13 11.65 1.13 1.40
N MET A 14 11.09 -0.08 1.40
CA MET A 14 10.42 -0.63 0.20
C MET A 14 9.12 0.13 -0.13
N ALA A 15 8.31 0.45 0.89
CA ALA A 15 7.08 1.23 0.69
C ALA A 15 7.38 2.63 0.11
N ASP A 16 8.39 3.31 0.65
CA ASP A 16 8.86 4.62 0.16
C ASP A 16 9.35 4.54 -1.28
N ALA A 17 10.07 3.47 -1.65
CA ALA A 17 10.50 3.27 -3.03
C ALA A 17 9.31 3.14 -3.99
N PHE A 18 8.23 2.46 -3.59
CA PHE A 18 7.01 2.38 -4.38
C PHE A 18 6.28 3.72 -4.49
N ILE A 19 6.21 4.48 -3.38
CA ILE A 19 5.62 5.82 -3.35
C ILE A 19 6.42 6.78 -4.25
N ALA A 20 7.75 6.70 -4.24
CA ALA A 20 8.61 7.51 -5.12
C ALA A 20 8.30 7.28 -6.61
N VAL A 21 8.03 6.03 -7.00
CA VAL A 21 7.58 5.70 -8.36
C VAL A 21 6.23 6.35 -8.66
N ALA A 22 5.25 6.23 -7.75
CA ALA A 22 3.94 6.85 -7.93
C ALA A 22 4.04 8.38 -8.06
N ASN A 23 4.83 9.03 -7.20
CA ASN A 23 5.07 10.48 -7.23
C ASN A 23 5.72 10.92 -8.56
N GLY A 24 6.66 10.14 -9.08
CA GLY A 24 7.26 10.39 -10.39
C GLY A 24 6.24 10.34 -11.56
N GLN A 25 5.21 9.50 -11.46
CA GLN A 25 4.13 9.43 -12.45
C GLN A 25 3.11 10.56 -12.28
N SER A 26 2.84 10.99 -11.05
CA SER A 26 1.91 12.08 -10.74
C SER A 26 2.34 13.44 -11.30
N GLY A 27 3.61 13.61 -11.66
CA GLY A 27 4.08 14.79 -12.40
C GLY A 27 3.70 14.80 -13.89
N LYS A 28 3.18 13.68 -14.42
CA LYS A 28 2.90 13.48 -15.86
C LYS A 28 1.45 13.11 -16.15
N VAL A 29 0.78 12.47 -15.18
CA VAL A 29 -0.55 11.89 -15.30
C VAL A 29 -1.35 12.28 -14.06
N GLU A 30 -2.67 12.39 -14.20
CA GLU A 30 -3.58 12.65 -13.09
C GLU A 30 -3.38 11.66 -11.93
N GLN A 31 -3.31 12.20 -10.70
CA GLN A 31 -3.07 11.44 -9.47
C GLN A 31 -4.08 10.32 -9.26
N GLY A 32 -5.36 10.52 -9.62
CA GLY A 32 -6.39 9.48 -9.54
C GLY A 32 -6.06 8.26 -10.39
N LYS A 33 -5.54 8.47 -11.61
CA LYS A 33 -5.09 7.39 -12.49
C LYS A 33 -3.83 6.70 -11.98
N VAL A 34 -2.90 7.44 -11.40
CA VAL A 34 -1.70 6.86 -10.75
C VAL A 34 -2.10 5.98 -9.57
N SER A 35 -3.01 6.46 -8.71
CA SER A 35 -3.55 5.70 -7.57
C SER A 35 -4.21 4.39 -8.03
N ALA A 36 -5.10 4.46 -9.03
CA ALA A 36 -5.73 3.27 -9.59
C ALA A 36 -4.71 2.27 -10.18
N ALA A 37 -3.69 2.77 -10.88
CA ALA A 37 -2.61 1.93 -11.42
C ALA A 37 -1.79 1.27 -10.30
N PHE A 38 -1.58 1.97 -9.18
CA PHE A 38 -0.84 1.45 -8.04
C PHE A 38 -1.60 0.32 -7.33
N LEU A 39 -2.91 0.47 -7.10
CA LEU A 39 -3.78 -0.60 -6.61
C LEU A 39 -3.78 -1.82 -7.55
N TYR A 40 -3.86 -1.58 -8.86
CA TYR A 40 -3.79 -2.65 -9.85
C TYR A 40 -2.44 -3.38 -9.84
N ALA A 41 -1.34 -2.65 -9.68
CA ALA A 41 0.00 -3.24 -9.57
C ALA A 41 0.14 -4.12 -8.32
N ALA A 42 -0.32 -3.65 -7.16
CA ALA A 42 -0.33 -4.42 -5.92
C ALA A 42 -1.17 -5.71 -6.07
N ALA A 43 -2.36 -5.62 -6.67
CA ALA A 43 -3.22 -6.79 -6.91
C ALA A 43 -2.53 -7.85 -7.81
N ARG A 44 -1.86 -7.42 -8.88
CA ARG A 44 -1.10 -8.33 -9.77
C ARG A 44 0.05 -9.01 -9.05
N PHE A 45 0.82 -8.25 -8.28
CA PHE A 45 1.94 -8.78 -7.51
C PHE A 45 1.47 -9.80 -6.47
N ASN A 46 0.46 -9.46 -5.69
CA ASN A 46 -0.09 -10.34 -4.65
C ASN A 46 -0.72 -11.60 -5.25
N THR A 47 -1.42 -11.49 -6.39
CA THR A 47 -1.96 -12.66 -7.11
C THR A 47 -0.84 -13.58 -7.59
N PHE A 48 0.25 -13.01 -8.13
CA PHE A 48 1.41 -13.78 -8.54
C PHE A 48 2.07 -14.50 -7.36
N LEU A 49 2.16 -13.86 -6.18
CA LEU A 49 2.70 -14.49 -4.98
C LEU A 49 1.91 -15.76 -4.62
N VAL A 50 0.57 -15.67 -4.58
CA VAL A 50 -0.29 -16.83 -4.28
C VAL A 50 -0.14 -17.92 -5.35
N ALA A 51 -0.11 -17.54 -6.62
CA ALA A 51 0.08 -18.47 -7.72
C ALA A 51 1.45 -19.17 -7.65
N SER A 52 2.52 -18.44 -7.34
CA SER A 52 3.89 -18.97 -7.23
C SER A 52 4.07 -19.91 -6.04
N ALA A 53 3.23 -19.77 -5.01
CA ALA A 53 3.19 -20.65 -3.84
C ALA A 53 2.21 -21.82 -4.00
N SER A 54 1.63 -22.01 -5.19
CA SER A 54 0.68 -23.07 -5.50
C SER A 54 1.28 -24.10 -6.47
N ASP A 55 1.07 -25.38 -6.19
CA ASP A 55 1.58 -26.51 -6.99
C ASP A 55 0.72 -26.79 -8.22
N SER A 56 -0.53 -26.32 -8.24
CA SER A 56 -1.47 -26.53 -9.34
C SER A 56 -2.50 -25.39 -9.46
N ALA A 57 -3.19 -25.35 -10.60
CA ALA A 57 -4.29 -24.41 -10.84
C ALA A 57 -5.47 -24.64 -9.88
N GLU A 58 -5.73 -25.90 -9.51
CA GLU A 58 -6.76 -26.27 -8.54
C GLU A 58 -6.41 -25.74 -7.15
N GLN A 59 -5.17 -25.91 -6.70
CA GLN A 59 -4.72 -25.39 -5.40
C GLN A 59 -4.71 -23.86 -5.38
N PHE A 60 -4.27 -23.21 -6.47
CA PHE A 60 -4.35 -21.76 -6.61
C PHE A 60 -5.80 -21.28 -6.50
N SER A 61 -6.72 -21.96 -7.20
CA SER A 61 -8.15 -21.63 -7.18
C SER A 61 -8.77 -21.82 -5.79
N SER A 62 -8.39 -22.89 -5.07
CA SER A 62 -8.92 -23.16 -3.73
C SER A 62 -8.43 -22.14 -2.69
N ARG A 63 -7.29 -21.48 -2.92
CA ARG A 63 -6.72 -20.44 -2.03
C ARG A 63 -7.27 -19.04 -2.29
N LYS A 64 -8.10 -18.87 -3.32
CA LYS A 64 -8.54 -17.54 -3.78
C LYS A 64 -9.25 -16.74 -2.68
N GLU A 65 -10.22 -17.34 -2.02
CA GLU A 65 -11.06 -16.63 -1.03
C GLU A 65 -10.22 -16.20 0.18
N ASP A 66 -9.47 -17.13 0.77
CA ASP A 66 -8.57 -16.86 1.90
C ASP A 66 -7.53 -15.77 1.57
N ALA A 67 -6.92 -15.83 0.37
CA ALA A 67 -5.96 -14.84 -0.06
C ALA A 67 -6.60 -13.45 -0.25
N MET A 68 -7.80 -13.40 -0.86
CA MET A 68 -8.54 -12.14 -1.03
C MET A 68 -8.91 -11.53 0.32
N GLU A 69 -9.41 -12.33 1.26
CA GLU A 69 -9.74 -11.88 2.61
C GLU A 69 -8.52 -11.29 3.31
N TYR A 70 -7.40 -12.02 3.28
CA TYR A 70 -6.14 -11.56 3.89
C TYR A 70 -5.67 -10.22 3.31
N PHE A 71 -5.52 -10.10 1.99
CA PHE A 71 -4.98 -8.88 1.38
C PHE A 71 -5.90 -7.67 1.57
N VAL A 72 -7.23 -7.87 1.50
CA VAL A 72 -8.19 -6.78 1.72
C VAL A 72 -8.20 -6.35 3.19
N ALA A 73 -8.12 -7.29 4.13
CA ALA A 73 -8.07 -6.99 5.56
C ALA A 73 -6.82 -6.19 5.92
N GLU A 74 -5.63 -6.62 5.46
CA GLU A 74 -4.38 -5.90 5.70
C GLU A 74 -4.39 -4.50 5.09
N TYR A 75 -4.82 -4.36 3.82
CA TYR A 75 -4.92 -3.04 3.20
C TYR A 75 -5.90 -2.13 3.95
N LYS A 76 -7.07 -2.65 4.33
CA LYS A 76 -8.06 -1.90 5.08
C LYS A 76 -7.51 -1.41 6.42
N LYS A 77 -6.79 -2.27 7.15
CA LYS A 77 -6.16 -1.93 8.42
C LYS A 77 -5.17 -0.78 8.26
N MET A 78 -4.22 -0.90 7.34
CA MET A 78 -3.21 0.15 7.11
C MET A 78 -3.85 1.45 6.63
N LEU A 79 -4.87 1.36 5.78
CA LEU A 79 -5.60 2.53 5.30
C LEU A 79 -6.31 3.25 6.47
N ASP A 80 -6.98 2.51 7.35
CA ASP A 80 -7.64 3.06 8.54
C ASP A 80 -6.66 3.73 9.50
N GLU A 81 -5.49 3.12 9.72
CA GLU A 81 -4.39 3.69 10.51
C GLU A 81 -3.93 5.03 9.91
N HIS A 82 -3.70 5.10 8.60
CA HIS A 82 -3.30 6.34 7.93
C HIS A 82 -4.41 7.41 7.92
N PHE A 83 -5.68 7.03 7.77
CA PHE A 83 -6.78 7.98 7.88
C PHE A 83 -6.89 8.56 9.29
N SER A 84 -6.70 7.73 10.31
CA SER A 84 -6.70 8.16 11.71
C SER A 84 -5.55 9.13 11.97
N ASP A 85 -4.34 8.80 11.52
CA ASP A 85 -3.16 9.66 11.65
C ASP A 85 -3.33 11.01 10.95
N TYR A 86 -3.82 11.01 9.71
CA TYR A 86 -4.14 12.26 8.99
C TYR A 86 -5.28 13.04 9.63
N THR A 87 -6.23 12.38 10.30
CA THR A 87 -7.31 13.06 11.02
C THR A 87 -6.76 13.78 12.24
N ASP A 88 -5.91 13.11 13.03
CA ASP A 88 -5.32 13.65 14.25
C ASP A 88 -4.29 14.76 13.95
N ASN A 89 -3.60 14.67 12.81
CA ASN A 89 -2.52 15.58 12.42
C ASN A 89 -2.86 16.46 11.20
N PHE A 90 -4.13 16.59 10.83
CA PHE A 90 -4.56 17.20 9.57
C PHE A 90 -3.96 18.59 9.34
N ASP A 91 -4.09 19.48 10.33
CA ASP A 91 -3.60 20.86 10.22
C ASP A 91 -2.07 20.92 10.08
N THR A 92 -1.35 19.98 10.69
CA THR A 92 0.11 19.89 10.59
C THR A 92 0.55 19.38 9.23
N TYR A 93 -0.12 18.36 8.69
CA TYR A 93 0.27 17.72 7.43
C TYR A 93 -0.22 18.47 6.19
N ILE A 94 -1.43 19.03 6.25
CA ILE A 94 -2.08 19.68 5.11
C ILE A 94 -1.98 21.19 5.19
N GLY A 95 -1.88 21.79 6.39
CA GLY A 95 -1.51 23.20 6.59
C GLY A 95 -2.44 24.20 5.90
N ASN A 96 -3.31 24.85 6.67
CA ASN A 96 -4.16 25.95 6.20
C ASN A 96 -3.31 27.12 5.63
N PRO A 97 -3.43 27.48 4.34
CA PRO A 97 -2.64 28.58 3.74
C PRO A 97 -2.97 29.98 4.28
N GLN A 98 -3.85 30.12 5.28
CA GLN A 98 -4.22 31.42 5.87
C GLN A 98 -3.28 31.96 6.97
N TYR A 99 -2.20 31.26 7.32
CA TYR A 99 -1.24 31.75 8.33
C TYR A 99 0.22 31.85 7.85
N GLU A 100 0.44 32.07 6.54
CA GLU A 100 1.70 32.64 6.05
C GLU A 100 1.55 34.16 5.80
N LYS A 101 1.99 34.92 6.83
CA LYS A 101 2.14 36.39 6.97
C LYS A 101 0.89 37.27 7.04
#